data_AF-A0A9D6PYL1-F1
#
_entry.id   AF-A0A9D6PYL1-F1
#
_cell.length_a   1.000
_cell.length_b   1.000
_cell.length_c   1.000
_cell.angle_alpha   90.00
_cell.angle_beta   90.00
_cell.angle_gamma   90.00
#
_symmetry.space_group_name_H-M   'P 1'
#
loop_
_entity.id
_entity.type
_entity.pdbx_description
1 polymer ?
#
loop_
_entity_poly.entity_id
_entity_poly.type
_entity_poly.pdbx_seq_one_letter_code
_entity_poly.pdbx_strand_id
1 'polypeptide(L)'
;MNIVAQTEVRSVLAPTYAALAEAYAGARNWPEAAQVVERGLVEAQEVGALFAEGALHRISGVVGAAQKEWHPAEAAFQKSLTILERIGSRVEVGRTRLAYAHLLKAMGQLEKAESEAQAALAIFEETGARPDAERAREALHSWGVSG
;
A
#
# COMPACT_ATOMS: atom_id res chain seq x y z
N MET A 1 2.65 35.62 6.89
CA MET A 1 2.22 34.22 7.10
C MET A 1 3.49 33.41 7.28
N ASN A 2 3.73 32.88 8.48
CA ASN A 2 5.05 32.36 8.88
C ASN A 2 5.23 30.90 8.42
N ILE A 3 6.44 30.51 8.02
CA ILE A 3 6.76 29.17 7.45
C ILE A 3 6.26 28.04 8.38
N VAL A 4 6.38 28.23 9.69
CA VAL A 4 5.91 27.29 10.73
C VAL A 4 4.42 26.96 10.60
N ALA A 5 3.57 27.95 10.32
CA ALA A 5 2.12 27.75 10.17
C ALA A 5 1.77 27.00 8.87
N GLN A 6 2.59 27.15 7.81
CA GLN A 6 2.42 26.37 6.59
C GLN A 6 2.84 24.92 6.78
N THR A 7 3.94 24.67 7.49
CA THR A 7 4.39 23.30 7.83
C THR A 7 3.39 22.59 8.73
N GLU A 8 2.80 23.29 9.70
CA GLU A 8 1.82 22.73 10.64
C GLU A 8 0.52 22.31 9.91
N VAL A 9 0.00 23.14 9.00
CA VAL A 9 -1.15 22.77 8.14
C VAL A 9 -0.79 21.60 7.21
N ARG A 10 0.40 21.61 6.58
CA ARG A 10 0.85 20.52 5.70
C ARG A 10 1.01 19.19 6.43
N SER A 11 1.42 19.21 7.70
CA SER A 11 1.57 17.98 8.49
C SER A 11 0.26 17.20 8.68
N VAL A 12 -0.88 17.90 8.72
CA VAL A 12 -2.22 17.28 8.82
C VAL A 12 -2.72 16.80 7.46
N LEU A 13 -2.21 17.36 6.36
CA LEU A 13 -2.65 17.00 5.01
C LEU A 13 -2.12 15.63 4.56
N ALA A 14 -0.90 15.24 4.93
CA ALA A 14 -0.31 13.99 4.44
C ALA A 14 -1.13 12.73 4.81
N PRO A 15 -1.57 12.51 6.06
CA PRO A 15 -2.49 11.41 6.40
C PRO A 15 -3.85 11.52 5.68
N THR A 16 -4.32 12.76 5.44
CA THR A 16 -5.58 13.01 4.73
C THR A 16 -5.50 12.56 3.28
N TYR A 17 -4.39 12.85 2.59
CA TYR A 17 -4.14 12.36 1.24
C TYR A 17 -4.09 10.83 1.18
N ALA A 18 -3.42 10.17 2.13
CA ALA A 18 -3.37 8.71 2.18
C ALA A 18 -4.78 8.10 2.32
N ALA A 19 -5.61 8.62 3.22
CA ALA A 19 -6.98 8.17 3.41
C ALA A 19 -7.86 8.41 2.16
N LEU A 20 -7.73 9.58 1.53
CA LEU A 20 -8.48 9.91 0.31
C LEU A 20 -8.06 9.04 -0.88
N ALA A 21 -6.76 8.77 -1.02
CA ALA A 21 -6.23 7.89 -2.05
C ALA A 21 -6.74 6.45 -1.87
N GLU A 22 -6.78 5.95 -0.63
CA GLU A 22 -7.36 4.63 -0.30
C GLU A 22 -8.85 4.57 -0.66
N ALA A 23 -9.61 5.64 -0.36
CA ALA A 23 -11.03 5.72 -0.68
C ALA A 23 -11.28 5.70 -2.20
N TYR A 24 -10.56 6.49 -2.98
CA TYR A 24 -10.68 6.47 -4.44
C TYR A 24 -10.23 5.13 -5.03
N ALA A 25 -9.13 4.55 -4.55
CA ALA A 25 -8.68 3.24 -4.98
C ALA A 25 -9.69 2.13 -4.66
N GLY A 26 -10.31 2.16 -3.48
CA GLY A 26 -11.40 1.26 -3.09
C GLY A 26 -12.65 1.41 -3.94
N ALA A 27 -12.97 2.64 -4.36
CA ALA A 27 -14.03 2.93 -5.33
C ALA A 27 -13.62 2.62 -6.79
N ARG A 28 -12.39 2.16 -7.02
CA ARG A 28 -11.80 1.90 -8.35
C ARG A 28 -11.77 3.15 -9.24
N ASN A 29 -11.74 4.33 -8.64
CA ASN A 29 -11.62 5.60 -9.33
C ASN A 29 -10.13 5.92 -9.54
N TRP A 30 -9.52 5.24 -10.50
CA TRP A 30 -8.07 5.27 -10.72
C TRP A 30 -7.49 6.64 -11.08
N PRO A 31 -8.13 7.48 -11.91
CA PRO A 31 -7.59 8.80 -12.24
C PRO A 31 -7.46 9.70 -11.00
N GLU A 32 -8.50 9.74 -10.17
CA GLU A 32 -8.54 10.52 -8.94
C GLU A 32 -7.60 9.94 -7.88
N ALA A 33 -7.53 8.60 -7.76
CA ALA A 33 -6.55 7.96 -6.89
C ALA A 33 -5.11 8.34 -7.28
N ALA A 34 -4.78 8.33 -8.58
CA ALA A 34 -3.47 8.72 -9.08
C ALA A 34 -3.13 10.18 -8.75
N GLN A 35 -4.07 11.10 -8.99
CA GLN A 35 -3.87 12.53 -8.70
C GLN A 35 -3.67 12.80 -7.20
N VAL A 36 -4.45 12.13 -6.35
CA VAL A 36 -4.34 12.27 -4.89
C VAL A 36 -3.04 11.66 -4.38
N VAL A 37 -2.61 10.52 -4.95
CA VAL A 37 -1.32 9.90 -4.63
C VAL A 37 -0.15 10.83 -4.96
N GLU A 38 -0.12 11.42 -6.16
CA GLU A 38 0.96 12.31 -6.58
C GLU A 38 1.10 13.52 -5.63
N ARG A 39 -0.01 14.20 -5.36
CA ARG A 39 -0.02 15.34 -4.43
C ARG A 39 0.34 14.93 -3.00
N GLY A 40 -0.20 13.80 -2.55
CA GLY A 40 0.07 13.28 -1.22
C GLY A 40 1.54 12.93 -1.00
N LEU A 41 2.20 12.36 -2.01
CA LEU A 41 3.61 11.98 -1.92
C LEU A 41 4.52 13.20 -1.78
N VAL A 42 4.27 14.26 -2.55
CA VAL A 42 5.01 15.53 -2.41
C VAL A 42 4.90 16.05 -0.98
N GLU A 43 3.67 16.19 -0.47
CA GLU A 43 3.44 16.72 0.88
C GLU A 43 4.05 15.82 1.96
N ALA A 44 3.87 14.49 1.85
CA ALA A 44 4.41 13.55 2.82
C ALA A 44 5.94 13.58 2.88
N GLN A 45 6.61 13.71 1.72
CA GLN A 45 8.07 13.80 1.65
C GLN A 45 8.59 15.13 2.20
N GLU A 46 7.94 16.25 1.88
CA GLU A 46 8.34 17.58 2.36
C GLU A 46 8.29 17.69 3.88
N VAL A 47 7.27 17.10 4.52
CA VAL A 47 7.10 17.17 5.99
C VAL A 47 7.66 15.94 6.72
N GLY A 48 8.21 14.96 6.00
CA GLY A 48 8.76 13.73 6.57
C GLY A 48 7.70 12.80 7.18
N ALA A 49 6.46 12.81 6.69
CA ALA A 49 5.37 11.94 7.14
C ALA A 49 5.52 10.51 6.58
N LEU A 50 6.51 9.77 7.09
CA LEU A 50 6.89 8.45 6.58
C LEU A 50 5.75 7.43 6.54
N PHE A 51 4.84 7.45 7.51
CA PHE A 51 3.66 6.57 7.49
C PHE A 51 2.78 6.85 6.27
N ALA A 52 2.47 8.13 6.01
CA ALA A 52 1.68 8.54 4.86
C ALA A 52 2.41 8.25 3.55
N GLU A 53 3.71 8.53 3.47
CA GLU A 53 4.53 8.22 2.28
C GLU A 53 4.50 6.72 1.94
N GLY A 54 4.66 5.86 2.95
CA GLY A 54 4.55 4.40 2.77
C GLY A 54 3.19 3.98 2.24
N ALA A 55 2.11 4.43 2.90
CA ALA A 55 0.74 4.11 2.47
C ALA A 55 0.44 4.60 1.04
N LEU A 56 0.87 5.81 0.69
CA LEU A 56 0.69 6.38 -0.65
C LEU A 56 1.48 5.62 -1.72
N HIS A 57 2.68 5.13 -1.41
CA HIS A 57 3.42 4.24 -2.31
C HIS A 57 2.73 2.90 -2.52
N ARG A 58 2.11 2.30 -1.48
CA ARG A 58 1.27 1.10 -1.65
C ARG A 58 0.12 1.38 -2.61
N ILE A 59 -0.59 2.49 -2.44
CA ILE A 59 -1.72 2.85 -3.29
C ILE A 59 -1.27 3.16 -4.72
N SER A 60 -0.12 3.82 -4.89
CA SER A 60 0.53 4.01 -6.20
C SER A 60 0.76 2.66 -6.91
N GLY A 61 1.25 1.66 -6.18
CA GLY A 61 1.39 0.28 -6.69
C GLY A 61 0.06 -0.33 -7.14
N VAL A 62 -1.01 -0.17 -6.35
CA VAL A 62 -2.36 -0.64 -6.71
C VAL A 62 -2.89 0.05 -7.97
N VAL A 63 -2.72 1.37 -8.07
CA VAL A 63 -3.13 2.18 -9.22
C VAL A 63 -2.38 1.76 -10.48
N GLY A 64 -1.05 1.61 -10.41
CA GLY A 64 -0.23 1.14 -11.52
C GLY A 64 -0.60 -0.29 -11.96
N ALA A 65 -0.88 -1.18 -11.00
CA ALA A 65 -1.34 -2.54 -11.30
C ALA A 65 -2.67 -2.55 -12.06
N ALA A 66 -3.62 -1.68 -11.69
CA ALA A 66 -4.89 -1.54 -12.41
C ALA A 66 -4.70 -1.04 -13.86
N GLN A 67 -3.65 -0.24 -14.09
CA GLN A 67 -3.28 0.29 -15.40
C GLN A 67 -2.32 -0.64 -16.18
N LYS A 68 -1.97 -1.81 -15.62
CA LYS A 68 -0.99 -2.77 -16.18
C LYS A 68 0.44 -2.21 -16.30
N GLU A 69 0.76 -1.21 -15.50
CA GLU A 69 2.09 -0.62 -15.39
C GLU A 69 2.93 -1.45 -14.40
N TRP A 70 3.31 -2.66 -14.81
CA TRP A 70 3.85 -3.67 -13.91
C TRP A 70 5.14 -3.25 -13.18
N HIS A 71 6.13 -2.74 -13.91
CA HIS A 71 7.41 -2.34 -13.31
C HIS A 71 7.29 -1.10 -12.40
N PRO A 72 6.59 -0.02 -12.79
CA PRO A 72 6.31 1.09 -11.87
C PRO A 72 5.55 0.64 -10.61
N ALA A 73 4.56 -0.25 -10.76
CA ALA A 73 3.77 -0.76 -9.64
C ALA A 73 4.64 -1.57 -8.65
N GLU A 74 5.48 -2.46 -9.17
CA GLU A 74 6.42 -3.25 -8.37
C GLU A 74 7.39 -2.35 -7.58
N ALA A 75 7.97 -1.34 -8.24
CA ALA A 75 8.86 -0.38 -7.57
C ALA A 75 8.14 0.40 -6.46
N ALA A 76 6.88 0.78 -6.68
CA ALA A 76 6.07 1.46 -5.68
C ALA A 76 5.78 0.57 -4.45
N PHE A 77 5.47 -0.72 -4.66
CA PHE A 77 5.30 -1.67 -3.56
C PHE A 77 6.59 -1.86 -2.75
N GLN A 78 7.74 -2.02 -3.43
CA GLN A 78 9.04 -2.16 -2.75
C GLN A 78 9.40 -0.92 -1.92
N LYS A 79 9.12 0.28 -2.45
CA LYS A 79 9.31 1.54 -1.73
C LYS A 79 8.43 1.62 -0.49
N SER A 80 7.15 1.26 -0.62
CA SER A 80 6.22 1.16 0.51
C SER A 80 6.74 0.23 1.60
N LEU A 81 7.11 -1.01 1.23
CA LEU A 81 7.66 -2.00 2.16
C LEU A 81 8.87 -1.46 2.91
N THR A 82 9.84 -0.89 2.18
CA THR A 82 11.06 -0.33 2.77
C THR A 82 10.75 0.74 3.83
N ILE A 83 9.81 1.64 3.54
CA ILE A 83 9.45 2.73 4.45
C ILE A 83 8.70 2.19 5.67
N LEU A 84 7.68 1.35 5.44
CA LEU A 84 6.79 0.85 6.50
C LEU A 84 7.51 -0.12 7.43
N GLU A 85 8.42 -0.94 6.91
CA GLU A 85 9.31 -1.80 7.71
C GLU A 85 10.24 -0.96 8.59
N ARG A 86 10.85 0.09 8.03
CA ARG A 86 11.75 1.00 8.77
C ARG A 86 11.05 1.67 9.96
N ILE A 87 9.77 2.03 9.83
CA ILE A 87 9.01 2.66 10.92
C ILE A 87 8.25 1.64 11.80
N GLY A 88 8.38 0.34 11.53
CA GLY A 88 7.74 -0.71 12.31
C GLY A 88 6.22 -0.83 12.14
N SER A 89 5.64 -0.32 11.05
CA SER A 89 4.20 -0.38 10.79
C SER A 89 3.77 -1.76 10.28
N ARG A 90 3.74 -2.75 11.17
CA ARG A 90 3.55 -4.17 10.83
C ARG A 90 2.28 -4.44 10.00
N VAL A 91 1.12 -3.95 10.42
CA VAL A 91 -0.14 -4.19 9.70
C VAL A 91 -0.09 -3.61 8.28
N GLU A 92 0.48 -2.42 8.09
CA GLU A 92 0.61 -1.82 6.75
C GLU A 92 1.64 -2.53 5.88
N VAL A 93 2.70 -3.12 6.47
CA VAL A 93 3.60 -4.04 5.75
C VAL A 93 2.80 -5.24 5.24
N GLY A 94 1.98 -5.87 6.08
CA GLY A 94 1.12 -6.99 5.67
C GLY A 94 0.17 -6.60 4.53
N ARG A 95 -0.48 -5.43 4.63
CA ARG A 95 -1.38 -4.91 3.57
C ARG A 95 -0.63 -4.67 2.26
N THR A 96 0.59 -4.14 2.33
CA THR A 96 1.45 -3.92 1.16
C THR A 96 1.84 -5.24 0.51
N ARG A 97 2.27 -6.24 1.30
CA ARG A 97 2.63 -7.58 0.80
C ARG A 97 1.45 -8.27 0.13
N LEU A 98 0.26 -8.24 0.72
CA LEU A 98 -0.93 -8.82 0.11
C LEU A 98 -1.30 -8.14 -1.22
N ALA A 99 -1.24 -6.81 -1.28
CA ALA A 99 -1.48 -6.08 -2.53
C ALA A 99 -0.42 -6.41 -3.60
N TYR A 100 0.84 -6.54 -3.19
CA TYR A 100 1.93 -6.92 -4.08
C TYR A 100 1.79 -8.37 -4.59
N ALA A 101 1.34 -9.29 -3.74
CA ALA A 101 1.00 -10.66 -4.12
C ALA A 101 -0.05 -10.69 -5.24
N HIS A 102 -1.09 -9.86 -5.16
CA HIS A 102 -2.08 -9.73 -6.24
C HIS A 102 -1.47 -9.23 -7.56
N LEU A 103 -0.53 -8.27 -7.51
CA LEU A 103 0.22 -7.83 -8.69
C LEU A 103 1.04 -9.00 -9.29
N LEU A 104 1.80 -9.71 -8.46
CA LEU A 104 2.62 -10.84 -8.90
C LEU A 104 1.78 -11.93 -9.56
N LYS A 105 0.60 -12.24 -8.99
CA LYS A 105 -0.35 -13.15 -9.61
C LYS A 105 -0.84 -12.63 -10.96
N ALA A 106 -1.18 -11.34 -11.07
CA ALA A 106 -1.62 -10.75 -12.33
C ALA A 106 -0.52 -10.80 -13.41
N MET A 107 0.75 -10.79 -13.00
CA MET A 107 1.91 -11.01 -13.87
C MET A 107 2.21 -12.49 -14.18
N GLY A 108 1.41 -13.43 -13.66
CA GLY A 108 1.61 -14.87 -13.83
C GLY A 108 2.70 -15.49 -12.94
N GLN A 109 3.19 -14.75 -11.94
CA GLN A 109 4.23 -15.21 -11.01
C GLN A 109 3.59 -15.81 -9.76
N LEU A 110 2.91 -16.95 -9.91
CA LEU A 110 2.08 -17.53 -8.87
C LEU A 110 2.88 -17.89 -7.61
N GLU A 111 4.03 -18.56 -7.73
CA GLU A 111 4.82 -19.00 -6.58
C GLU A 111 5.31 -17.81 -5.73
N LYS A 112 5.67 -16.69 -6.37
CA LYS A 112 6.04 -15.46 -5.66
C LYS A 112 4.84 -14.79 -5.01
N ALA A 113 3.70 -14.79 -5.69
CA ALA A 113 2.46 -14.26 -5.13
C ALA A 113 2.07 -15.01 -3.85
N GLU A 114 2.16 -16.34 -3.86
CA GLU A 114 1.88 -17.17 -2.69
C GLU A 114 2.79 -16.85 -1.53
N SER A 115 4.10 -16.74 -1.78
CA SER A 115 5.10 -16.37 -0.76
C SER A 115 4.77 -15.01 -0.10
N GLU A 116 4.45 -13.99 -0.90
CA GLU A 116 4.09 -12.67 -0.37
C GLU A 116 2.75 -12.68 0.39
N ALA A 117 1.76 -13.45 -0.08
CA ALA A 117 0.48 -13.59 0.61
C ALA A 117 0.60 -14.37 1.92
N GLN A 118 1.44 -15.40 1.99
CA GLN A 118 1.75 -16.12 3.23
C GLN A 118 2.49 -15.23 4.23
N ALA A 119 3.46 -14.44 3.76
CA ALA A 119 4.15 -13.46 4.59
C ALA A 119 3.18 -12.40 5.15
N ALA A 120 2.23 -11.93 4.33
CA ALA A 120 1.17 -11.04 4.78
C ALA A 120 0.27 -11.69 5.84
N LEU A 121 -0.17 -12.94 5.61
CA LEU A 121 -1.01 -13.68 6.54
C LEU A 121 -0.33 -13.85 7.91
N ALA A 122 0.94 -14.25 7.94
CA ALA A 122 1.70 -14.39 9.17
C ALA A 122 1.73 -13.08 9.98
N ILE A 123 1.95 -11.94 9.31
CA ILE A 123 1.91 -10.63 9.95
C ILE A 123 0.53 -10.32 10.54
N PHE A 124 -0.54 -10.61 9.80
CA PHE A 124 -1.90 -10.36 10.28
C PHE A 124 -2.29 -11.24 11.47
N GLU A 125 -1.82 -12.49 11.49
CA GLU A 125 -2.01 -13.40 12.62
C GLU A 125 -1.23 -12.94 13.86
N GLU A 126 0.04 -12.57 13.68
CA GLU A 126 0.90 -12.01 14.76
C GLU A 126 0.31 -10.74 15.38
N THR A 127 -0.29 -9.87 14.55
CA THR A 127 -0.84 -8.58 14.98
C THR A 127 -2.30 -8.64 15.38
N GLY A 128 -2.97 -9.77 15.20
CA GLY A 128 -4.40 -9.93 15.47
C GLY A 128 -5.33 -9.19 14.50
N ALA A 129 -4.85 -8.79 13.32
CA ALA A 129 -5.62 -8.12 12.27
C ALA A 129 -6.54 -9.12 11.53
N ARG A 130 -7.56 -9.63 12.23
CA ARG A 130 -8.43 -10.72 11.74
C ARG A 130 -9.05 -10.49 10.36
N PRO A 131 -9.63 -9.31 10.04
CA PRO A 131 -10.22 -9.10 8.71
C PRO A 131 -9.18 -9.17 7.59
N ASP A 132 -7.96 -8.65 7.84
CA ASP A 132 -6.88 -8.70 6.86
C ASP A 132 -6.32 -10.13 6.71
N ALA A 133 -6.26 -10.90 7.80
CA ALA A 133 -5.90 -12.32 7.76
C ALA A 133 -6.91 -13.15 6.94
N GLU A 134 -8.20 -12.91 7.10
CA GLU A 134 -9.25 -13.58 6.30
C GLU A 134 -9.08 -13.30 4.81
N ARG A 135 -8.87 -12.04 4.43
CA ARG A 135 -8.60 -11.65 3.03
C ARG A 135 -7.37 -12.36 2.46
N ALA A 136 -6.29 -12.50 3.24
CA ALA A 136 -5.10 -13.22 2.80
C ALA A 136 -5.36 -14.72 2.60
N ARG A 137 -6.13 -15.36 3.48
CA ARG A 137 -6.54 -16.77 3.32
C ARG A 137 -7.44 -16.98 2.12
N GLU A 138 -8.42 -16.09 1.90
CA GLU A 138 -9.29 -16.13 0.72
C GLU A 138 -8.48 -16.01 -0.57
N ALA A 139 -7.50 -15.09 -0.60
CA ALA A 139 -6.60 -14.94 -1.74
C ALA A 139 -5.86 -16.26 -2.02
N LEU A 140 -5.16 -16.82 -1.03
CA LEU A 140 -4.44 -18.10 -1.17
C LEU A 140 -5.35 -19.25 -1.61
N HIS A 141 -6.51 -19.40 -0.97
CA HIS A 141 -7.49 -20.43 -1.33
C HIS A 141 -7.96 -20.29 -2.79
N SER A 142 -8.29 -19.06 -3.21
CA SER A 142 -8.74 -18.78 -4.58
C SER A 142 -7.67 -19.04 -5.64
N TRP A 143 -6.41 -19.15 -5.25
CA TRP A 143 -5.30 -19.41 -6.16
C TRP A 143 -4.98 -20.91 -6.28
N GLY A 144 -5.75 -21.77 -5.60
CA GLY A 144 -5.53 -23.21 -5.58
C GLY A 144 -4.56 -23.66 -4.48
N VAL A 145 -4.15 -22.74 -3.60
CA VAL A 145 -3.26 -23.04 -2.47
C VAL A 145 -4.11 -23.44 -1.29
N SER A 146 -4.32 -24.74 -1.16
CA SER A 146 -4.82 -25.34 0.07
C SER A 146 -3.60 -25.88 0.80
N GLY A 147 -3.25 -25.28 1.94
CA GLY A 147 -2.24 -25.85 2.84
C GLY A 147 -2.67 -27.20 3.39
#